data_AF-A0ABD3GZM9-F1
#
_entry.id   AF-A0ABD3GZM9-F1
#
_cell.length_a   1.000
_cell.length_b   1.000
_cell.length_c   1.000
_cell.angle_alpha   90.00
_cell.angle_beta   90.00
_cell.angle_gamma   90.00
#
_symmetry.space_group_name_H-M   'P 1'
#
loop_
_entity.id
_entity.type
_entity.pdbx_description
1 polymer ?
#
loop_
_entity_poly.entity_id
_entity_poly.type
_entity_poly.pdbx_seq_one_letter_code
_entity_poly.pdbx_strand_id
1 'polypeptide(L)'
;MRMRKDNNWVPFNERPEWSHRLAARRHRARAARRWPESVGSADSRRLERGVGILHQVALSGYLQHSALNQRYLLIMKDPSRGGLQAMLESEVQFTLLVTYQAPAKESPGRYLRGLFKDDKLSLIRRTDVITVCLEQISDDESSVHALNLLLDLVSIGYEPSEADSGTLNEFVGIWSSPTDLAGHLCARLENLDAIRSRYWACVEQCYPSPQGRKDTGA
;
A
#
# COMPACT_ATOMS: atom_id res chain seq x y z
N MET A 1 19.54 37.49 -20.45
CA MET A 1 20.42 36.64 -19.62
C MET A 1 19.58 35.47 -19.11
N ARG A 2 19.90 34.23 -19.56
CA ARG A 2 19.63 32.86 -19.00
C ARG A 2 18.24 32.50 -18.43
N MET A 3 17.63 31.33 -18.64
CA MET A 3 17.86 30.11 -19.44
C MET A 3 16.49 29.42 -19.58
N ARG A 4 16.25 28.74 -20.70
CA ARG A 4 15.26 27.65 -20.83
C ARG A 4 15.76 26.42 -20.05
N LYS A 5 14.89 25.71 -19.36
CA LYS A 5 15.14 24.32 -18.93
C LYS A 5 14.36 23.39 -19.85
N ASP A 6 15.10 22.63 -20.65
CA ASP A 6 14.57 21.64 -21.58
C ASP A 6 14.08 20.41 -20.83
N ASN A 7 12.81 20.07 -21.00
CA ASN A 7 12.25 18.76 -20.67
C ASN A 7 12.60 17.78 -21.78
N ASN A 8 13.69 17.03 -21.63
CA ASN A 8 14.06 15.99 -22.58
C ASN A 8 13.31 14.68 -22.25
N TRP A 9 12.04 14.62 -22.62
CA TRP A 9 11.27 13.38 -22.67
C TRP A 9 11.52 12.69 -24.02
N VAL A 10 12.24 11.58 -24.02
CA VAL A 10 12.45 10.77 -25.23
C VAL A 10 11.25 9.83 -25.43
N PRO A 11 10.55 9.89 -26.58
CA PRO A 11 9.40 9.04 -26.88
C PRO A 11 9.72 7.54 -26.78
N PHE A 12 8.73 6.74 -26.39
CA PHE A 12 8.85 5.30 -26.15
C PHE A 12 9.43 4.50 -27.34
N ASN A 13 9.22 4.96 -28.58
CA ASN A 13 9.70 4.31 -29.80
C ASN A 13 11.16 4.62 -30.18
N GLU A 14 11.84 5.51 -29.45
CA GLU A 14 13.24 5.89 -29.71
C GLU A 14 14.22 5.32 -28.67
N ARG A 15 13.75 4.43 -27.79
CA ARG A 15 14.61 3.80 -26.80
C ARG A 15 15.50 2.73 -27.46
N PRO A 16 16.80 2.68 -27.16
CA PRO A 16 17.69 1.68 -27.73
C PRO A 16 17.23 0.24 -27.43
N GLU A 17 17.41 -0.69 -28.37
CA GLU A 17 17.01 -2.11 -28.26
C GLU A 17 17.44 -2.78 -26.94
N TRP A 18 18.56 -2.37 -26.35
CA TRP A 18 19.03 -2.94 -25.07
C TRP A 18 18.06 -2.69 -23.91
N SER A 19 17.27 -1.62 -23.95
CA SER A 19 16.27 -1.29 -22.93
C SER A 19 15.07 -2.24 -22.98
N HIS A 20 14.63 -2.63 -24.18
CA HIS A 20 13.61 -3.63 -24.41
C HIS A 20 14.11 -5.03 -24.02
N ARG A 21 15.37 -5.35 -24.30
CA ARG A 21 16.00 -6.63 -23.89
C ARG A 21 16.14 -6.75 -22.37
N LEU A 22 16.42 -5.65 -21.65
CA LEU A 22 16.45 -5.62 -20.19
C LEU A 22 15.05 -5.73 -19.57
N ALA A 23 14.04 -5.06 -20.13
CA ALA A 23 12.65 -5.20 -19.68
C ALA A 23 12.10 -6.61 -19.92
N ALA A 24 12.39 -7.22 -21.08
CA ALA A 24 12.03 -8.60 -21.41
C ALA A 24 12.77 -9.63 -20.54
N ARG A 25 14.06 -9.41 -20.23
CA ARG A 25 14.80 -10.23 -19.24
C ARG A 25 14.23 -10.07 -17.83
N ARG A 26 13.83 -8.87 -17.42
CA ARG A 26 13.16 -8.62 -16.13
C ARG A 26 11.77 -9.27 -16.07
N HIS A 27 11.04 -9.36 -17.18
CA HIS A 27 9.75 -10.06 -17.25
C HIS A 27 9.94 -11.59 -17.28
N ARG A 28 10.90 -12.12 -18.05
CA ARG A 28 11.21 -13.56 -18.09
C ARG A 28 11.81 -14.07 -16.77
N ALA A 29 12.63 -13.28 -16.06
CA ALA A 29 13.09 -13.60 -14.70
C ALA A 29 11.95 -13.57 -13.65
N ARG A 30 10.87 -12.82 -13.93
CA ARG A 30 9.63 -12.83 -13.14
C ARG A 30 8.76 -14.05 -13.44
N ALA A 31 8.71 -14.52 -14.70
CA ALA A 31 7.91 -15.67 -15.12
C ALA A 31 8.58 -17.04 -14.87
N ALA A 32 9.92 -17.12 -14.93
CA ALA A 32 10.65 -18.40 -14.92
C ALA A 32 10.87 -19.04 -13.53
N ARG A 33 10.14 -18.60 -12.49
CA ARG A 33 10.33 -19.10 -11.13
C ARG A 33 9.16 -19.99 -10.66
N ARG A 34 8.92 -21.06 -11.43
CA ARG A 34 8.28 -22.29 -10.91
C ARG A 34 9.27 -22.93 -9.95
N TRP A 35 8.91 -23.00 -8.68
CA TRP A 35 9.68 -23.69 -7.65
C TRP A 35 9.16 -25.13 -7.52
N PRO A 36 10.03 -26.12 -7.25
CA PRO A 36 9.61 -27.49 -6.99
C PRO A 36 8.69 -27.58 -5.76
N GLU A 37 7.74 -28.50 -5.77
CA GLU A 37 6.70 -28.65 -4.73
C GLU A 37 7.23 -29.23 -3.40
N SER A 38 8.48 -29.70 -3.35
CA SER A 38 9.10 -30.24 -2.13
C SER A 38 10.40 -29.52 -1.80
N VAL A 39 10.45 -28.88 -0.61
CA VAL A 39 11.58 -28.07 -0.13
C VAL A 39 12.43 -28.89 0.86
N GLY A 40 13.68 -29.20 0.51
CA GLY A 40 14.64 -29.85 1.42
C GLY A 40 15.32 -28.85 2.39
N SER A 41 16.10 -29.35 3.36
CA SER A 41 16.77 -28.52 4.39
C SER A 41 17.80 -27.53 3.82
N ALA A 42 18.43 -27.84 2.68
CA ALA A 42 19.30 -26.91 1.96
C ALA A 42 18.53 -25.77 1.28
N ASP A 43 17.31 -26.04 0.82
CA ASP A 43 16.43 -25.01 0.27
C ASP A 43 15.83 -24.13 1.37
N SER A 44 15.50 -24.67 2.54
CA SER A 44 15.04 -23.86 3.69
C SER A 44 16.07 -22.77 4.06
N ARG A 45 17.35 -23.11 4.27
CA ARG A 45 18.42 -22.11 4.51
C ARG A 45 18.63 -21.12 3.36
N ARG A 46 18.23 -21.47 2.13
CA ARG A 46 18.27 -20.59 0.98
C ARG A 46 17.09 -19.61 0.98
N LEU A 47 15.91 -20.08 1.38
CA LEU A 47 14.72 -19.27 1.58
C LEU A 47 14.92 -18.26 2.71
N GLU A 48 15.51 -18.66 3.83
CA GLU A 48 15.81 -17.76 4.96
C GLU A 48 16.74 -16.61 4.55
N ARG A 49 17.84 -16.95 3.86
CA ARG A 49 18.74 -15.94 3.31
C ARG A 49 18.04 -15.05 2.29
N GLY A 50 17.16 -15.61 1.47
CA GLY A 50 16.32 -14.87 0.53
C GLY A 50 15.45 -13.82 1.24
N VAL A 51 14.72 -14.22 2.28
CA VAL A 51 13.89 -13.32 3.10
C VAL A 51 14.75 -12.23 3.76
N GLY A 52 15.95 -12.56 4.27
CA GLY A 52 16.88 -11.59 4.85
C GLY A 52 17.42 -10.56 3.84
N ILE A 53 17.79 -11.00 2.63
CA ILE A 53 18.22 -10.08 1.56
C ILE A 53 17.07 -9.15 1.16
N LEU A 54 15.85 -9.69 1.01
CA LEU A 54 14.69 -8.90 0.63
C LEU A 54 14.30 -7.90 1.73
N HIS A 55 14.51 -8.25 3.00
CA HIS A 55 14.34 -7.33 4.12
C HIS A 55 15.26 -6.09 3.97
N GLN A 56 16.56 -6.31 3.77
CA GLN A 56 17.51 -5.21 3.57
C GLN A 56 17.19 -4.37 2.33
N VAL A 57 16.83 -5.02 1.22
CA VAL A 57 16.48 -4.31 -0.02
C VAL A 57 15.20 -3.48 0.15
N ALA A 58 14.20 -3.97 0.88
CA ALA A 58 12.97 -3.23 1.12
C ALA A 58 13.19 -1.99 2.00
N LEU A 59 14.03 -2.12 3.03
CA LEU A 59 14.42 -0.98 3.87
C LEU A 59 15.29 0.05 3.12
N SER A 60 16.04 -0.37 2.10
CA SER A 60 16.83 0.56 1.27
C SER A 60 15.97 1.50 0.39
N GLY A 61 14.68 1.21 0.21
CA GLY A 61 13.74 2.02 -0.59
C GLY A 61 13.86 1.90 -2.11
N TYR A 62 15.01 1.51 -2.67
CA TYR A 62 15.26 1.53 -4.13
C TYR A 62 14.46 0.50 -4.94
N LEU A 63 14.24 -0.70 -4.40
CA LEU A 63 13.55 -1.80 -5.09
C LEU A 63 12.40 -2.37 -4.27
N GLN A 64 11.84 -1.54 -3.39
CA GLN A 64 10.90 -1.95 -2.34
C GLN A 64 9.72 -2.75 -2.89
N HIS A 65 9.03 -2.29 -3.94
CA HIS A 65 7.91 -3.05 -4.53
C HIS A 65 8.34 -4.44 -5.02
N SER A 66 9.45 -4.54 -5.77
CA SER A 66 9.91 -5.84 -6.29
C SER A 66 10.36 -6.76 -5.16
N ALA A 67 10.97 -6.19 -4.12
CA ALA A 67 11.41 -6.93 -2.96
C ALA A 67 10.23 -7.48 -2.15
N LEU A 68 9.22 -6.64 -1.85
CA LEU A 68 8.00 -7.04 -1.15
C LEU A 68 7.22 -8.11 -1.94
N ASN A 69 7.10 -7.98 -3.26
CA ASN A 69 6.43 -9.01 -4.07
C ASN A 69 7.18 -10.36 -4.05
N GLN A 70 8.52 -10.33 -4.13
CA GLN A 70 9.32 -11.55 -4.01
C GLN A 70 9.24 -12.13 -2.60
N ARG A 71 9.19 -11.28 -1.58
CA ARG A 71 9.07 -11.68 -0.17
C ARG A 71 7.76 -12.42 0.05
N TYR A 72 6.65 -11.88 -0.44
CA TYR A 72 5.34 -12.53 -0.38
C TYR A 72 5.39 -13.94 -1.00
N LEU A 73 5.97 -14.06 -2.21
CA LEU A 73 6.08 -15.34 -2.90
C LEU A 73 6.95 -16.35 -2.16
N LEU A 74 8.05 -15.92 -1.53
CA LEU A 74 8.90 -16.81 -0.75
C LEU A 74 8.18 -17.32 0.50
N ILE A 75 7.50 -16.43 1.23
CA ILE A 75 6.78 -16.79 2.47
C ILE A 75 5.63 -17.74 2.18
N MET A 76 4.86 -17.48 1.13
CA MET A 76 3.77 -18.36 0.71
C MET A 76 4.25 -19.76 0.29
N LYS A 77 5.51 -19.88 -0.12
CA LYS A 77 6.10 -21.12 -0.65
C LYS A 77 7.08 -21.79 0.31
N ASP A 78 7.26 -21.28 1.53
CA ASP A 78 8.16 -21.86 2.52
C ASP A 78 7.37 -22.67 3.56
N PRO A 79 7.12 -23.97 3.30
CA PRO A 79 6.44 -24.84 4.26
C PRO A 79 7.27 -25.05 5.54
N SER A 80 8.60 -24.86 5.50
CA SER A 80 9.47 -25.09 6.67
C SER A 80 9.25 -24.07 7.78
N ARG A 81 8.66 -22.91 7.45
CA ARG A 81 8.32 -21.84 8.40
C ARG A 81 6.84 -21.78 8.74
N GLY A 82 6.04 -22.76 8.32
CA GLY A 82 4.58 -22.77 8.52
C GLY A 82 3.81 -21.79 7.62
N GLY A 83 4.46 -21.28 6.57
CA GLY A 83 3.85 -20.35 5.60
C GLY A 83 3.42 -19.01 6.19
N LEU A 84 2.47 -18.36 5.52
CA LEU A 84 1.99 -17.03 5.90
C LEU A 84 1.43 -17.00 7.32
N GLN A 85 0.67 -18.02 7.75
CA GLN A 85 0.03 -18.02 9.07
C GLN A 85 1.07 -17.92 10.20
N ALA A 86 2.15 -18.69 10.11
CA ALA A 86 3.20 -18.68 11.12
C ALA A 86 4.11 -17.45 11.04
N MET A 87 4.25 -16.83 9.86
CA MET A 87 5.06 -15.63 9.68
C MET A 87 4.29 -14.32 9.83
N LEU A 88 2.95 -14.36 9.89
CA LEU A 88 2.07 -13.21 9.77
C LEU A 88 2.48 -12.07 10.71
N GLU A 89 2.66 -12.35 12.00
CA GLU A 89 3.01 -11.31 12.98
C GLU A 89 4.32 -10.60 12.61
N SER A 90 5.38 -11.38 12.33
CA SER A 90 6.68 -10.80 11.95
C SER A 90 6.61 -10.02 10.63
N GLU A 91 5.75 -10.42 9.71
CA GLU A 91 5.53 -9.72 8.45
C GLU A 91 4.75 -8.43 8.62
N VAL A 92 3.77 -8.40 9.52
CA VAL A 92 3.07 -7.16 9.86
C VAL A 92 4.05 -6.18 10.50
N GLN A 93 4.79 -6.59 11.53
CA GLN A 93 5.77 -5.72 12.19
C GLN A 93 6.83 -5.18 11.21
N PHE A 94 7.34 -6.04 10.33
CA PHE A 94 8.24 -5.62 9.28
C PHE A 94 7.59 -4.60 8.33
N THR A 95 6.34 -4.83 7.93
CA THR A 95 5.63 -3.94 7.02
C THR A 95 5.38 -2.58 7.65
N LEU A 96 5.00 -2.54 8.93
CA LEU A 96 4.82 -1.30 9.70
C LEU A 96 6.11 -0.50 9.79
N LEU A 97 7.25 -1.16 10.07
CA LEU A 97 8.56 -0.51 10.07
C LEU A 97 8.89 0.12 8.70
N VAL A 98 8.62 -0.61 7.62
CA VAL A 98 8.88 -0.13 6.26
C VAL A 98 7.95 1.04 5.89
N THR A 99 6.69 0.99 6.31
CA THR A 99 5.74 2.10 6.16
C THR A 99 6.24 3.34 6.88
N TYR A 100 6.66 3.21 8.14
CA TYR A 100 7.16 4.32 8.95
C TYR A 100 8.39 4.99 8.33
N GLN A 101 9.31 4.21 7.76
CA GLN A 101 10.52 4.74 7.12
C GLN A 101 10.26 5.41 5.75
N ALA A 102 9.16 5.06 5.08
CA ALA A 102 8.88 5.49 3.72
C ALA A 102 7.37 5.71 3.49
N PRO A 103 6.74 6.68 4.17
CA PRO A 103 5.28 6.87 4.14
C PRO A 103 4.74 7.22 2.76
N ALA A 104 5.53 7.94 1.95
CA ALA A 104 5.20 8.26 0.56
C ALA A 104 5.26 7.05 -0.40
N LYS A 105 5.43 5.81 0.10
CA LYS A 105 5.45 4.60 -0.73
C LYS A 105 4.17 3.80 -0.56
N GLU A 106 3.53 3.48 -1.68
CA GLU A 106 2.31 2.66 -1.70
C GLU A 106 2.58 1.17 -1.40
N SER A 107 3.77 0.68 -1.74
CA SER A 107 4.04 -0.76 -1.75
C SER A 107 3.92 -1.47 -0.41
N PRO A 108 4.31 -0.89 0.74
CA PRO A 108 4.11 -1.50 2.05
C PRO A 108 2.62 -1.67 2.37
N GLY A 109 1.79 -0.66 2.15
CA GLY A 109 0.34 -0.76 2.35
C GLY A 109 -0.32 -1.80 1.44
N ARG A 110 0.13 -1.94 0.19
CA ARG A 110 -0.34 -3.05 -0.69
C ARG A 110 0.11 -4.41 -0.20
N TYR A 111 1.34 -4.53 0.27
CA TYR A 111 1.87 -5.77 0.84
C TYR A 111 1.06 -6.19 2.07
N LEU A 112 0.79 -5.25 2.98
CA LEU A 112 -0.04 -5.46 4.17
C LEU A 112 -1.41 -6.03 3.82
N ARG A 113 -2.14 -5.40 2.87
CA ARG A 113 -3.43 -5.92 2.39
C ARG A 113 -3.31 -7.35 1.85
N GLY A 114 -2.21 -7.67 1.17
CA GLY A 114 -1.93 -9.00 0.64
C GLY A 114 -1.72 -10.08 1.72
N LEU A 115 -1.18 -9.70 2.88
CA LEU A 115 -1.04 -10.59 4.04
C LEU A 115 -2.41 -11.00 4.62
N PHE A 116 -3.42 -10.13 4.52
CA PHE A 116 -4.76 -10.35 5.06
C PHE A 116 -5.82 -10.61 3.98
N LYS A 117 -5.42 -11.02 2.76
CA LYS A 117 -6.34 -11.15 1.62
C LYS A 117 -7.56 -12.06 1.92
N ASP A 118 -7.34 -13.12 2.71
CA ASP A 118 -8.34 -14.13 3.05
C ASP A 118 -8.99 -13.88 4.43
N ASP A 119 -8.48 -12.92 5.22
CA ASP A 119 -8.98 -12.57 6.55
C ASP A 119 -8.88 -11.06 6.80
N LYS A 120 -9.72 -10.31 6.07
CA LYS A 120 -9.80 -8.84 6.17
C LYS A 120 -10.31 -8.38 7.54
N LEU A 121 -11.09 -9.21 8.24
CA LEU A 121 -11.62 -8.87 9.55
C LEU A 121 -10.50 -8.85 10.61
N SER A 122 -9.49 -9.72 10.49
CA SER A 122 -8.32 -9.64 11.36
C SER A 122 -7.49 -8.39 11.11
N LEU A 123 -7.45 -7.87 9.88
CA LEU A 123 -6.76 -6.62 9.56
C LEU A 123 -7.40 -5.41 10.28
N ILE A 124 -8.73 -5.26 10.24
CA ILE A 124 -9.40 -4.13 10.90
C ILE A 124 -9.30 -4.16 12.44
N ARG A 125 -8.95 -5.32 13.03
CA ARG A 125 -8.71 -5.47 14.48
C ARG A 125 -7.28 -5.12 14.89
N ARG A 126 -6.38 -4.84 13.94
CA ARG A 126 -4.98 -4.50 14.22
C ARG A 126 -4.85 -3.04 14.61
N THR A 127 -4.87 -2.79 15.93
CA THR A 127 -4.66 -1.44 16.48
C THR A 127 -3.31 -0.85 16.07
N ASP A 128 -2.25 -1.66 15.98
CA ASP A 128 -0.93 -1.20 15.54
C ASP A 128 -0.90 -0.72 14.08
N VAL A 129 -1.65 -1.38 13.19
CA VAL A 129 -1.83 -0.92 11.80
C VAL A 129 -2.56 0.42 11.78
N ILE A 130 -3.65 0.55 12.55
CA ILE A 130 -4.44 1.77 12.65
C ILE A 130 -3.58 2.92 13.19
N THR A 131 -2.86 2.69 14.29
CA THR A 131 -1.96 3.68 14.90
C THR A 131 -0.94 4.18 13.91
N VAL A 132 -0.24 3.28 13.20
CA VAL A 132 0.73 3.70 12.17
C VAL A 132 0.05 4.48 11.04
N CYS A 133 -1.18 4.13 10.64
CA CYS A 133 -1.88 4.94 9.65
C CYS A 133 -2.15 6.35 10.15
N LEU A 134 -2.68 6.48 11.38
CA LEU A 134 -3.01 7.77 12.00
C LEU A 134 -1.76 8.63 12.21
N GLU A 135 -0.64 8.04 12.64
CA GLU A 135 0.65 8.74 12.81
C GLU A 135 1.23 9.27 11.50
N GLN A 136 0.86 8.68 10.36
CA GLN A 136 1.33 9.10 9.03
C GLN A 136 0.34 10.03 8.33
N ILE A 137 -0.78 10.38 8.97
CA ILE A 137 -1.67 11.42 8.47
C ILE A 137 -0.99 12.78 8.67
N SER A 138 -0.87 13.53 7.58
CA SER A 138 -0.33 14.89 7.54
C SER A 138 -1.03 15.67 6.41
N ASP A 139 -0.83 17.00 6.36
CA ASP A 139 -1.37 17.86 5.31
C ASP A 139 -0.57 17.80 3.98
N ASP A 140 0.17 16.72 3.73
CA ASP A 140 1.02 16.58 2.54
C ASP A 140 0.74 15.29 1.74
N GLU A 141 1.38 15.15 0.59
CA GLU A 141 1.20 14.02 -0.34
C GLU A 141 1.61 12.65 0.25
N SER A 142 2.43 12.62 1.29
CA SER A 142 2.85 11.35 1.93
C SER A 142 1.70 10.68 2.68
N SER A 143 0.69 11.46 3.09
CA SER A 143 -0.51 10.95 3.75
C SER A 143 -1.46 10.18 2.82
N VAL A 144 -1.33 10.33 1.49
CA VAL A 144 -2.24 9.71 0.50
C VAL A 144 -2.36 8.20 0.70
N HIS A 145 -1.25 7.52 1.00
CA HIS A 145 -1.28 6.07 1.20
C HIS A 145 -1.86 5.64 2.53
N ALA A 146 -1.65 6.43 3.59
CA ALA A 146 -2.25 6.20 4.90
C ALA A 146 -3.77 6.43 4.85
N LEU A 147 -4.21 7.52 4.24
CA LEU A 147 -5.63 7.84 4.04
C LEU A 147 -6.34 6.80 3.17
N ASN A 148 -5.71 6.36 2.08
CA ASN A 148 -6.27 5.28 1.26
C ASN A 148 -6.36 3.95 2.02
N LEU A 149 -5.39 3.64 2.89
CA LEU A 149 -5.47 2.46 3.73
C LEU A 149 -6.59 2.57 4.76
N LEU A 150 -6.74 3.72 5.43
CA LEU A 150 -7.84 3.97 6.36
C LEU A 150 -9.21 3.88 5.68
N LEU A 151 -9.36 4.46 4.49
CA LEU A 151 -10.58 4.36 3.70
C LEU A 151 -10.93 2.89 3.41
N ASP A 152 -9.95 2.07 3.04
CA ASP A 152 -10.16 0.63 2.85
C ASP A 152 -10.58 -0.07 4.16
N LEU A 153 -9.98 0.28 5.30
CA LEU A 153 -10.36 -0.29 6.60
C LEU A 153 -11.80 0.07 6.96
N VAL A 154 -12.20 1.33 6.81
CA VAL A 154 -13.59 1.79 7.03
C VAL A 154 -14.54 1.03 6.12
N SER A 155 -14.15 0.81 4.85
CA SER A 155 -14.93 0.05 3.86
C SER A 155 -15.12 -1.42 4.22
N ILE A 156 -14.19 -2.00 4.98
CA ILE A 156 -14.29 -3.37 5.50
C ILE A 156 -15.20 -3.41 6.73
N GLY A 157 -15.35 -2.30 7.46
CA GLY A 157 -16.14 -2.20 8.69
C GLY A 157 -15.34 -1.80 9.92
N TYR A 158 -14.19 -1.14 9.75
CA TYR A 158 -13.51 -0.49 10.88
C TYR A 158 -14.35 0.68 11.40
N GLU A 159 -14.61 0.65 12.70
CA GLU A 159 -15.24 1.73 13.45
C GLU A 159 -14.17 2.39 14.34
N PRO A 160 -13.85 3.68 14.13
CA PRO A 160 -12.85 4.36 14.93
C PRO A 160 -13.20 4.39 16.42
N SER A 161 -12.20 4.18 17.27
CA SER A 161 -12.36 4.41 18.71
C SER A 161 -12.50 5.91 19.02
N GLU A 162 -12.90 6.27 20.23
CA GLU A 162 -12.94 7.68 20.68
C GLU A 162 -11.59 8.40 20.46
N ALA A 163 -10.48 7.70 20.72
CA ALA A 163 -9.14 8.26 20.53
C ALA A 163 -8.79 8.47 19.06
N ASP A 164 -9.11 7.48 18.21
CA ASP A 164 -8.90 7.57 16.77
C ASP A 164 -9.78 8.67 16.16
N SER A 165 -11.02 8.77 16.65
CA SER A 165 -12.00 9.79 16.24
C SER A 165 -11.49 11.20 16.54
N GLY A 166 -10.86 11.43 17.69
CA GLY A 166 -10.22 12.70 18.01
C GLY A 166 -9.19 13.11 16.95
N THR A 167 -8.23 12.22 16.67
CA THR A 167 -7.18 12.44 15.65
C THR A 167 -7.77 12.67 14.26
N LEU A 168 -8.77 11.86 13.88
CA LEU A 168 -9.43 11.98 12.57
C LEU A 168 -10.23 13.29 12.47
N ASN A 169 -10.94 13.70 13.52
CA ASN A 169 -11.72 14.93 13.53
C ASN A 169 -10.85 16.18 13.35
N GLU A 170 -9.65 16.18 13.92
CA GLU A 170 -8.67 17.26 13.71
C GLU A 170 -8.25 17.36 12.23
N PHE A 171 -8.17 16.24 11.52
CA PHE A 171 -7.65 16.18 10.16
C PHE A 171 -8.70 16.26 9.05
N VAL A 172 -9.80 15.52 9.18
CA VAL A 172 -10.87 15.42 8.17
C VAL A 172 -12.13 16.20 8.56
N GLY A 173 -12.20 16.72 9.77
CA GLY A 173 -13.40 17.37 10.32
C GLY A 173 -14.36 16.40 11.01
N ILE A 174 -15.36 16.95 11.71
CA ILE A 174 -16.33 16.20 12.51
C ILE A 174 -17.26 15.38 11.61
N TRP A 175 -17.36 14.08 11.86
CA TRP A 175 -18.24 13.15 11.16
C TRP A 175 -19.20 12.46 12.14
N SER A 176 -20.34 11.96 11.64
CA SER A 176 -21.40 11.33 12.46
C SER A 176 -21.64 9.85 12.17
N SER A 177 -21.03 9.30 11.11
CA SER A 177 -21.15 7.87 10.77
C SER A 177 -19.92 7.38 10.00
N PRO A 178 -19.68 6.06 9.93
CA PRO A 178 -18.59 5.51 9.10
C PRO A 178 -18.69 5.90 7.62
N THR A 179 -19.89 6.04 7.08
CA THR A 179 -20.12 6.49 5.70
C THR A 179 -19.72 7.95 5.51
N ASP A 180 -20.03 8.79 6.50
CA ASP A 180 -19.66 10.21 6.52
C ASP A 180 -18.13 10.38 6.61
N LEU A 181 -17.49 9.59 7.47
CA LEU A 181 -16.03 9.49 7.55
C LEU A 181 -15.41 9.07 6.21
N ALA A 182 -15.95 8.06 5.54
CA ALA A 182 -15.48 7.63 4.22
C ALA A 182 -15.58 8.76 3.19
N GLY A 183 -16.65 9.55 3.22
CA GLY A 183 -16.81 10.75 2.39
C GLY A 183 -15.74 11.80 2.67
N HIS A 184 -15.52 12.14 3.94
CA HIS A 184 -14.47 13.08 4.34
C HIS A 184 -13.07 12.62 3.93
N LEU A 185 -12.75 11.32 4.07
CA LEU A 185 -11.49 10.74 3.62
C LEU A 185 -11.34 10.86 2.09
N CYS A 186 -12.40 10.60 1.32
CA CYS A 186 -12.39 10.76 -0.14
C CYS A 186 -12.14 12.22 -0.55
N ALA A 187 -12.82 13.18 0.08
CA ALA A 187 -12.61 14.60 -0.19
C ALA A 187 -11.18 15.07 0.12
N ARG A 188 -10.54 14.54 1.17
CA ARG A 188 -9.13 14.80 1.46
C ARG A 188 -8.21 14.17 0.42
N LEU A 189 -8.48 12.93 0.01
CA LEU A 189 -7.74 12.24 -1.04
C LEU A 189 -7.86 12.92 -2.41
N GLU A 190 -9.00 13.52 -2.75
CA GLU A 190 -9.16 14.33 -3.98
C GLU A 190 -8.18 15.49 -4.05
N ASN A 191 -7.99 16.18 -2.92
CA ASN A 191 -7.11 17.33 -2.82
C ASN A 191 -5.63 16.93 -2.86
N LEU A 192 -5.27 15.85 -2.17
CA LEU A 192 -3.88 15.41 -2.01
C LEU A 192 -3.38 14.54 -3.18
N ASP A 193 -4.28 13.88 -3.90
CA ASP A 193 -3.97 13.02 -5.04
C ASP A 193 -4.75 13.48 -6.28
N ALA A 194 -4.37 14.66 -6.77
CA ALA A 194 -5.03 15.31 -7.90
C ALA A 194 -5.08 14.43 -9.16
N ILE A 195 -4.09 13.55 -9.36
CA ILE A 195 -4.04 12.59 -10.49
C ILE A 195 -5.24 11.64 -10.45
N ARG A 196 -5.66 11.23 -9.25
CA ARG A 196 -6.80 10.31 -9.03
C ARG A 196 -8.04 11.02 -8.48
N SER A 197 -8.12 12.34 -8.52
CA SER A 197 -9.29 13.12 -8.08
C SER A 197 -10.63 12.54 -8.58
N ARG A 198 -10.76 12.26 -9.89
CA ARG A 198 -11.98 11.66 -10.46
C ARG A 198 -12.30 10.26 -9.93
N TYR A 199 -11.28 9.49 -9.55
CA TYR A 199 -11.47 8.18 -8.95
C TYR A 199 -12.04 8.35 -7.53
N TRP A 200 -11.48 9.24 -6.72
CA TRP A 200 -11.97 9.51 -5.37
C TRP A 200 -13.40 10.06 -5.38
N ALA A 201 -13.75 10.93 -6.33
CA ALA A 201 -15.13 11.41 -6.52
C ALA A 201 -16.14 10.29 -6.80
N CYS A 202 -15.69 9.27 -7.54
CA CYS A 202 -16.51 8.11 -7.84
C CYS A 202 -16.65 7.20 -6.61
N VAL A 203 -15.57 7.03 -5.85
CA VAL A 203 -15.56 6.24 -4.62
C VAL A 203 -16.45 6.87 -3.56
N GLU A 204 -16.40 8.19 -3.38
CA GLU A 204 -17.29 8.93 -2.49
C GLU A 204 -18.77 8.67 -2.82
N GLN A 205 -19.14 8.64 -4.10
CA GLN A 205 -20.50 8.35 -4.53
C GLN A 205 -20.97 6.94 -4.18
N CYS A 206 -20.05 6.00 -3.96
CA CYS A 206 -20.35 4.67 -3.45
C CYS A 206 -20.63 4.66 -1.94
N TYR A 207 -20.31 5.75 -1.22
CA TYR A 207 -20.58 5.97 0.21
C TYR A 207 -21.60 7.11 0.40
N PRO A 208 -22.88 6.92 0.05
CA PRO A 208 -23.87 7.98 0.18
C PRO A 208 -24.07 8.36 1.66
N SER A 209 -23.59 9.54 2.06
CA SER A 209 -23.93 10.14 3.34
C SER A 209 -25.40 10.65 3.32
N PRO A 210 -26.10 10.70 4.46
CA PRO A 210 -27.52 11.08 4.51
C PRO A 210 -27.81 12.57 4.23
N GLN A 211 -26.81 13.44 4.13
CA GLN A 211 -27.02 14.89 3.93
C GLN A 211 -26.61 15.36 2.54
N GLY A 212 -27.58 15.31 1.62
CA GLY A 212 -27.93 16.43 0.74
C GLY A 212 -26.84 16.98 -0.18
N ARG A 213 -26.71 16.39 -1.37
CA ARG A 213 -26.50 17.21 -2.57
C ARG A 213 -27.67 18.18 -2.64
N LYS A 214 -27.46 19.44 -2.26
CA LYS A 214 -28.27 20.53 -2.78
C LYS A 214 -27.98 20.57 -4.27
N ASP A 215 -28.93 20.07 -5.04
CA ASP A 215 -29.01 20.24 -6.47
C ASP A 215 -28.79 21.73 -6.78
N THR A 216 -27.64 22.04 -7.40
CA THR A 216 -27.50 23.26 -8.17
C THR A 216 -28.01 22.93 -9.56
N GLY A 217 -29.29 23.21 -9.79
CA GLY A 217 -29.95 22.96 -11.06
C GLY A 217 -31.18 23.85 -11.24
N ALA A 218 -31.00 24.86 -12.10
CA ALA A 218 -31.91 25.90 -12.59
C ALA A 218 -32.11 27.13 -11.69
#